data_AF-A0A8C9AY18-F1
#
_entry.id   AF-A0A8C9AY18-F1
#
_cell.length_a   1.000
_cell.length_b   1.000
_cell.length_c   1.000
_cell.angle_alpha   90.00
_cell.angle_beta   90.00
_cell.angle_gamma   90.00
#
_symmetry.space_group_name_H-M   'P 1'
#
loop_
_entity.id
_entity.type
_entity.pdbx_description
1 polymer ?
#
loop_
_entity_poly.entity_id
_entity_poly.type
_entity_poly.pdbx_seq_one_letter_code
_entity_poly.pdbx_strand_id
1 'polypeptide(L)'
;MNGKWEAKLKQIEERASHYERKPLSSLYKPRLSKPEEPPSIWKLFHRQSQAFNFVRSCKEDVHVFALECKVEDGQRIYLVTTYTELWFYYKSSMCVKRFKSYIVLIVQLKMF
;
A
#
# COMPACT_ATOMS: atom_id res chain seq x y z
N MET A 1 -28.33 38.94 15.21
CA MET A 1 -27.19 37.98 15.15
C MET A 1 -27.46 36.79 14.20
N ASN A 2 -28.40 36.88 13.25
CA ASN A 2 -28.90 35.70 12.52
C ASN A 2 -28.36 35.56 11.07
N GLY A 3 -28.04 36.66 10.39
CA GLY A 3 -27.61 36.59 8.97
C GLY A 3 -26.23 35.94 8.74
N LYS A 4 -25.35 35.89 9.74
CA LYS A 4 -24.04 35.20 9.63
C LYS A 4 -24.20 33.68 9.55
N TRP A 5 -25.25 33.12 10.17
CA TRP A 5 -25.51 31.69 10.17
C TRP A 5 -26.17 31.24 8.87
N GLU A 6 -27.12 32.02 8.37
CA GLU A 6 -27.76 31.79 7.07
C GLU A 6 -26.74 31.81 5.92
N ALA A 7 -25.80 32.75 5.94
CA ALA A 7 -24.73 32.80 4.93
C ALA A 7 -23.80 31.57 4.95
N LYS A 8 -23.49 31.05 6.14
CA LYS A 8 -22.69 29.81 6.29
C LYS A 8 -23.45 28.58 5.80
N LEU A 9 -24.74 28.48 6.10
CA LEU A 9 -25.59 27.39 5.62
C LEU A 9 -25.59 27.34 4.10
N LYS A 10 -25.81 28.48 3.45
CA LYS A 10 -25.79 28.58 1.99
C LYS A 10 -24.45 28.16 1.39
N GLN A 11 -23.32 28.58 1.96
CA GLN A 11 -21.99 28.15 1.52
C GLN A 11 -21.78 26.63 1.65
N ILE A 12 -22.29 26.03 2.73
CA ILE A 12 -22.17 24.58 2.94
C ILE A 12 -22.98 23.82 1.88
N GLU A 13 -24.19 24.29 1.61
CA GLU A 13 -25.12 23.66 0.66
C GLU A 13 -24.63 23.76 -0.79
N GLU A 14 -24.08 24.91 -1.17
CA GLU A 14 -23.40 25.12 -2.46
C GLU A 14 -22.19 24.19 -2.61
N ARG A 15 -21.39 24.03 -1.54
CA ARG A 15 -20.21 23.17 -1.54
C ARG A 15 -20.57 21.68 -1.58
N ALA A 16 -21.63 21.27 -0.89
CA ALA A 16 -22.18 19.92 -0.95
C ALA A 16 -22.67 19.60 -2.37
N SER A 17 -23.46 20.50 -2.97
CA SER A 17 -23.93 20.37 -4.36
C SER A 17 -22.77 20.26 -5.36
N HIS A 18 -21.69 21.00 -5.13
CA HIS A 18 -20.48 20.91 -5.96
C HIS A 18 -19.80 19.53 -5.84
N TYR A 19 -19.69 18.97 -4.64
CA TYR A 19 -19.10 17.64 -4.44
C TYR A 19 -19.98 16.49 -4.93
N GLU A 20 -21.31 16.63 -4.90
CA GLU A 20 -22.22 15.66 -5.51
C GLU A 20 -22.08 15.62 -7.03
N ARG A 21 -22.02 16.80 -7.67
CA ARG A 21 -21.88 16.92 -9.13
C ARG A 21 -20.48 16.57 -9.64
N LYS A 22 -19.45 16.90 -8.85
CA LYS A 22 -18.05 16.63 -9.16
C LYS A 22 -17.41 15.93 -7.96
N PRO A 23 -17.67 14.61 -7.79
CA PRO A 23 -17.02 13.85 -6.74
C PRO A 23 -15.51 14.04 -6.87
N LEU A 24 -14.85 14.23 -5.73
CA LEU A 24 -13.38 14.25 -5.72
C LEU A 24 -12.91 13.00 -6.45
N SER A 25 -11.96 13.18 -7.38
CA SER A 25 -11.38 12.05 -8.10
C SER A 25 -10.99 10.97 -7.11
N SER A 26 -11.17 9.70 -7.47
CA SER A 26 -10.74 8.57 -6.64
C SER A 26 -9.39 8.89 -6.00
N LEU A 27 -9.28 8.71 -4.68
CA LEU A 27 -8.05 8.88 -3.91
C LEU A 27 -6.85 8.53 -4.78
N TYR A 28 -5.95 9.49 -4.99
CA TYR A 28 -4.76 9.30 -5.80
C TYR A 28 -4.06 8.03 -5.31
N LYS A 29 -4.03 7.00 -6.17
CA LYS A 29 -3.33 5.75 -5.91
C LYS A 29 -1.98 5.87 -6.60
N PRO A 30 -0.88 6.09 -5.87
CA PRO A 30 0.44 6.13 -6.48
C PRO A 30 0.67 4.82 -7.25
N ARG A 31 0.99 4.95 -8.54
CA ARG A 31 1.39 3.85 -9.41
C ARG A 31 2.89 3.96 -9.63
N LEU A 32 3.58 2.83 -9.77
CA LEU A 32 5.04 2.83 -9.90
C LEU A 32 5.52 3.49 -11.18
N SER A 33 4.90 3.18 -12.33
CA SER A 33 5.37 3.72 -13.60
C SER A 33 4.26 3.94 -14.63
N LYS A 34 3.41 2.93 -14.89
CA LYS A 34 2.39 3.02 -15.94
C LYS A 34 0.98 3.09 -15.36
N PRO A 35 0.05 3.81 -16.03
CA PRO A 35 -1.36 3.83 -15.63
C PRO A 35 -2.08 2.47 -15.76
N GLU A 36 -1.54 1.58 -16.60
CA GLU A 36 -2.10 0.25 -16.87
C GLU A 36 -1.67 -0.79 -15.84
N GLU A 37 -0.65 -0.49 -15.03
CA GLU A 37 -0.18 -1.38 -13.97
C GLU A 37 -1.14 -1.37 -12.77
N PRO A 38 -1.31 -2.52 -12.10
CA PRO A 38 -2.13 -2.59 -10.90
C PRO A 38 -1.62 -1.60 -9.83
N PRO A 39 -2.49 -1.12 -8.94
CA PRO A 39 -2.12 -0.22 -7.85
C PRO A 39 -0.98 -0.82 -7.03
N SER A 40 -0.10 0.03 -6.49
CA SER A 40 1.06 -0.51 -5.78
C SER A 40 0.66 -1.24 -4.50
N ILE A 41 1.05 -2.50 -4.37
CA ILE A 41 0.77 -3.36 -3.21
C ILE A 41 2.06 -3.48 -2.41
N TRP A 42 2.17 -2.65 -1.37
CA TRP A 42 3.26 -2.72 -0.42
C TRP A 42 2.68 -2.76 1.00
N LYS A 43 2.38 -3.95 1.49
CA LYS A 43 1.75 -4.16 2.82
C LYS A 43 2.67 -4.93 3.74
N LEU A 44 2.88 -4.40 4.95
CA LEU A 44 3.69 -5.01 5.99
C LEU A 44 2.79 -5.63 7.05
N PHE A 45 3.16 -6.82 7.52
CA PHE A 45 2.46 -7.57 8.55
C PHE A 45 3.46 -8.09 9.58
N HIS A 46 3.08 -8.05 10.86
CA HIS A 46 3.91 -8.64 11.92
C HIS A 46 3.68 -10.15 12.06
N ARG A 47 2.48 -10.64 11.74
CA ARG A 47 2.13 -12.07 11.81
C ARG A 47 2.09 -12.68 10.41
N GLN A 48 2.73 -13.84 10.26
CA GLN A 48 2.72 -14.62 9.02
C GLN A 48 1.30 -14.94 8.55
N SER A 49 0.43 -15.36 9.47
CA SER A 49 -0.97 -15.71 9.16
C SER A 49 -1.76 -14.56 8.56
N GLN A 50 -1.51 -13.31 8.99
CA GLN A 50 -2.17 -12.13 8.43
C GLN A 50 -1.73 -11.86 7.00
N ALA A 51 -0.44 -12.04 6.69
CA ALA A 51 0.07 -11.92 5.34
C ALA A 51 -0.56 -12.96 4.40
N PHE A 52 -0.65 -14.23 4.83
CA PHE A 52 -1.27 -15.29 4.03
C PHE A 52 -2.78 -15.08 3.85
N ASN A 53 -3.50 -14.66 4.89
CA ASN A 53 -4.91 -14.33 4.77
C ASN A 53 -5.15 -13.18 3.76
N PHE A 54 -4.25 -12.19 3.75
CA PHE A 54 -4.30 -11.10 2.77
C PHE A 54 -4.06 -11.60 1.35
N VAL A 55 -3.01 -12.43 1.13
CA VAL A 55 -2.75 -13.05 -0.18
C VAL A 55 -3.94 -13.86 -0.69
N ARG A 56 -4.60 -14.64 0.19
CA ARG A 56 -5.81 -15.40 -0.17
C ARG A 56 -7.01 -14.51 -0.54
N SER A 57 -7.10 -13.31 0.03
CA SER A 57 -8.16 -12.35 -0.27
C SER A 57 -7.90 -11.55 -1.54
N CYS A 58 -6.64 -11.48 -1.98
CA CYS A 58 -6.22 -10.78 -3.19
C CYS A 58 -6.48 -11.63 -4.44
N LYS A 59 -6.90 -10.96 -5.52
CA LYS A 59 -7.05 -11.58 -6.85
C LYS A 59 -5.79 -11.46 -7.71
N GLU A 60 -4.83 -10.68 -7.25
CA GLU A 60 -3.56 -10.37 -7.94
C GLU A 60 -2.46 -11.36 -7.53
N ASP A 61 -1.46 -11.55 -8.38
CA ASP A 61 -0.32 -12.45 -8.13
C ASP A 61 0.68 -11.83 -7.12
N VAL A 62 0.29 -11.84 -5.85
CA VAL A 62 1.06 -11.27 -4.74
C VAL A 62 1.85 -12.33 -3.99
N HIS A 63 3.05 -11.95 -3.56
CA HIS A 63 4.01 -12.83 -2.90
C HIS A 63 4.33 -12.32 -1.49
N VAL A 64 4.59 -13.25 -0.57
CA VAL A 64 4.98 -12.93 0.82
C VAL A 64 6.51 -13.04 0.95
N PHE A 65 7.13 -11.99 1.46
CA PHE A 65 8.56 -11.91 1.75
C PHE A 65 8.76 -11.75 3.25
N ALA A 66 9.70 -12.50 3.83
CA ALA A 66 10.09 -12.33 5.22
C ALA A 66 11.30 -11.40 5.30
N LEU A 67 11.17 -10.31 6.04
CA LEU A 67 12.21 -9.34 6.31
C LEU A 67 12.65 -9.52 7.75
N GLU A 68 13.92 -9.83 7.97
CA GLU A 68 14.47 -9.80 9.32
C GLU A 68 14.73 -8.34 9.73
N CYS A 69 14.39 -7.97 10.95
CA CYS A 69 14.69 -6.63 11.45
C CYS A 69 15.95 -6.71 12.32
N LYS A 70 17.07 -6.11 11.89
CA LYS A 70 18.32 -6.01 12.68
C LYS A 70 18.15 -5.35 14.06
N VAL A 71 17.02 -4.69 14.33
CA VAL A 71 16.79 -3.91 15.55
C VAL A 71 16.23 -4.78 16.68
N GLU A 72 15.54 -5.88 16.37
CA GLU A 72 14.94 -6.79 17.35
C GLU A 72 15.35 -8.23 17.00
N ASP A 73 16.11 -8.84 17.90
CA ASP A 73 16.73 -10.16 17.72
C ASP A 73 15.69 -11.22 17.32
N GLY A 74 15.75 -11.69 16.07
CA GLY A 74 14.86 -12.71 15.53
C GLY A 74 13.45 -12.27 15.12
N GLN A 75 13.09 -10.98 15.22
CA GLN A 75 11.77 -10.51 14.79
C GLN A 75 11.70 -10.38 13.27
N ARG A 76 10.73 -11.10 12.69
CA ARG A 76 10.45 -11.11 11.25
C ARG A 76 9.21 -10.29 10.95
N ILE A 77 9.30 -9.42 9.95
CA ILE A 77 8.18 -8.68 9.38
C ILE A 77 7.89 -9.27 8.00
N TYR A 78 6.63 -9.51 7.71
CA TYR A 78 6.17 -10.08 6.45
C TYR A 78 5.70 -8.97 5.51
N LEU A 79 6.35 -8.83 4.36
CA LEU A 79 5.96 -7.93 3.29
C LEU A 79 5.13 -8.70 2.26
N VAL A 80 4.00 -8.15 1.84
CA VAL A 80 3.23 -8.65 0.69
C VAL A 80 3.33 -7.64 -0.45
N THR A 81 3.85 -8.09 -1.59
CA THR A 81 4.02 -7.29 -2.80
C THR A 81 4.15 -8.19 -4.03
N THR A 82 4.10 -7.62 -5.23
CA THR A 82 4.35 -8.36 -6.47
C THR A 82 5.85 -8.41 -6.80
N TYR A 83 6.27 -9.35 -7.65
CA TYR A 83 7.67 -9.49 -8.03
C TYR A 83 8.21 -8.27 -8.80
N THR A 84 7.38 -7.68 -9.66
CA THR A 84 7.72 -6.49 -10.46
C THR A 84 7.97 -5.28 -9.57
N GLU A 85 7.11 -5.07 -8.57
CA GLU A 85 7.25 -3.98 -7.59
C GLU A 85 8.49 -4.16 -6.72
N LEU A 86 8.69 -5.37 -6.18
CA LEU A 86 9.88 -5.68 -5.40
C LEU A 86 11.15 -5.39 -6.22
N TRP A 87 11.19 -5.86 -7.47
CA TRP A 87 12.32 -5.65 -8.36
C TRP A 87 12.55 -4.18 -8.69
N PHE A 88 11.48 -3.40 -8.90
CA PHE A 88 11.57 -1.96 -9.14
C PHE A 88 12.28 -1.23 -7.99
N TYR A 89 11.86 -1.49 -6.74
CA TYR A 89 12.48 -0.90 -5.56
C TYR A 89 13.88 -1.44 -5.29
N TYR A 90 14.13 -2.72 -5.60
CA TYR A 90 15.45 -3.33 -5.46
C TYR A 90 16.46 -2.73 -6.45
N LYS A 91 16.06 -2.52 -7.71
CA LYS A 91 16.88 -1.96 -8.79
C LYS A 91 17.21 -0.47 -8.59
N SER A 92 16.31 0.30 -7.98
CA SER A 92 16.51 1.73 -7.70
C SER A 92 17.43 1.96 -6.48
N SER A 93 18.53 1.19 -6.38
CA SER A 93 19.38 0.94 -5.20
C SER A 93 20.12 2.15 -4.58
N MET A 94 19.55 3.35 -4.61
CA MET A 94 20.07 4.57 -4.00
C MET A 94 19.44 4.89 -2.63
N CYS A 95 18.24 4.37 -2.32
CA CYS A 95 17.54 4.74 -1.08
C CYS A 95 17.59 3.69 0.05
N VAL A 96 18.07 2.46 -0.21
CA VAL A 96 17.96 1.39 0.80
C VAL A 96 19.25 0.67 1.15
N LYS A 97 20.11 1.41 1.86
CA LYS A 97 21.16 0.81 2.70
C LYS A 97 20.60 -0.11 3.81
N ARG A 98 19.28 -0.11 4.03
CA ARG A 98 18.56 -0.95 5.00
C ARG A 98 18.17 -2.34 4.52
N PHE A 99 18.21 -2.68 3.22
CA PHE A 99 17.72 -3.98 2.71
C PHE A 99 18.82 -5.03 2.45
N LYS A 100 20.09 -4.67 2.62
CA LYS A 100 21.25 -5.50 2.23
C LYS A 100 21.44 -6.81 3.01
N SER A 101 20.57 -7.17 3.96
CA SER A 101 20.66 -8.44 4.71
C SER A 101 19.45 -9.36 4.59
N TYR A 102 18.41 -9.03 3.82
CA TYR A 102 17.06 -9.61 4.08
C TYR A 102 16.35 -10.24 2.89
N ILE A 103 17.09 -10.81 1.93
CA ILE A 103 16.51 -11.62 0.83
C ILE A 103 17.11 -13.02 0.87
N VAL A 104 17.23 -13.59 2.07
CA VAL A 104 17.49 -15.02 2.24
C VAL A 104 16.21 -15.57 2.86
N LEU A 105 15.58 -16.53 2.17
CA LEU A 105 14.34 -17.22 2.53
C LEU A 105 13.10 -16.33 2.31
N ILE A 106 12.31 -16.45 1.24
CA ILE A 106 11.65 -17.66 0.74
C ILE A 106 11.28 -17.33 -0.71
N VAL A 107 12.13 -17.73 -1.66
CA VAL A 107 11.62 -17.98 -3.01
C VAL A 107 10.72 -19.21 -2.83
N GLN A 108 9.42 -19.03 -3.01
CA GLN A 108 8.38 -20.06 -3.04
C GLN A 108 8.06 -20.78 -1.71
N LEU A 109 7.11 -20.23 -0.94
CA LEU A 109 6.01 -21.07 -0.43
C LEU A 109 5.02 -21.27 -1.59
N LYS A 110 5.50 -21.96 -2.63
CA LYS A 110 4.70 -22.50 -3.72
C LYS A 110 4.53 -23.97 -3.37
N MET A 111 3.57 -24.25 -2.51
CA MET A 111 3.00 -25.58 -2.22
C MET A 111 1.99 -25.39 -1.09
N PHE A 112 0.77 -25.00 -1.47
CA PHE A 112 -0.53 -25.54 -1.04
C PHE A 112 -1.63 -24.74 -1.74
#